data_AF-A0AA47MZE9-F1
#
_entry.id   AF-A0AA47MZE9-F1
#
_cell.length_a   1.000
_cell.length_b   1.000
_cell.length_c   1.000
_cell.angle_alpha   90.00
_cell.angle_beta   90.00
_cell.angle_gamma   90.00
#
_symmetry.space_group_name_H-M   'P 1'
#
loop_
_entity.id
_entity.type
_entity.pdbx_description
1 polymer ?
#
loop_
_entity_poly.entity_id
_entity_poly.type
_entity_poly.pdbx_seq_one_letter_code
_entity_poly.pdbx_strand_id
1 'polypeptide(L)' 'MPTGRLPWEVFQARPVGRRPRGRPRTRWRDYISTLAWERLGIPPSELVNVAREREVWGPLLELLPPRPDPG' A
#
# COMPACT_ATOMS: atom_id res chain seq x y z
N MET A 1 -18.01 25.46 -17.61
CA MET A 1 -18.35 24.41 -16.61
C MET A 1 -19.86 24.24 -16.56
N PRO A 2 -20.44 23.05 -16.33
CA PRO A 2 -21.89 22.94 -16.26
C PRO A 2 -22.39 23.51 -14.93
N THR A 3 -23.26 24.51 -15.04
CA THR A 3 -23.93 25.26 -13.97
C THR A 3 -25.25 24.54 -13.62
N GLY A 4 -25.25 23.68 -12.60
CA GLY A 4 -26.49 23.03 -12.15
C GLY A 4 -26.35 21.79 -11.29
N ARG A 5 -25.41 21.75 -10.34
CA ARG A 5 -25.25 20.61 -9.41
C ARG A 5 -25.83 20.96 -8.03
N LEU A 6 -26.55 20.03 -7.43
CA LEU A 6 -27.15 20.20 -6.10
C LEU A 6 -26.15 19.81 -4.99
N PRO A 7 -26.01 20.59 -3.90
CA PRO A 7 -25.04 20.33 -2.82
C PRO A 7 -25.04 18.95 -2.11
N TRP A 8 -25.99 18.05 -2.40
CA TRP A 8 -26.13 16.70 -1.80
C TRP A 8 -26.15 15.60 -2.88
N GLU A 9 -25.78 15.96 -4.11
CA GLU A 9 -25.65 15.02 -5.21
C GLU A 9 -24.36 14.20 -5.05
N VAL A 10 -24.51 12.97 -4.55
CA VAL A 10 -23.38 12.04 -4.38
C VAL A 10 -23.12 11.36 -5.72
N PHE A 11 -21.99 11.69 -6.34
CA PHE A 11 -21.54 11.00 -7.55
C PHE A 11 -21.13 9.56 -7.21
N GLN A 12 -22.00 8.59 -7.49
CA GLN A 12 -21.58 7.20 -7.53
C GLN A 12 -20.62 7.04 -8.71
N ALA A 13 -19.32 6.93 -8.40
CA ALA A 13 -18.35 6.43 -9.37
C ALA A 13 -18.74 4.98 -9.68
N ARG A 14 -19.49 4.77 -10.76
CA ARG A 14 -19.65 3.46 -11.38
C ARG A 14 -18.46 3.30 -12.30
N PRO A 15 -17.43 2.51 -11.96
CA PRO A 15 -16.32 2.29 -12.87
C PRO A 15 -16.85 1.54 -14.09
N VAL A 16 -17.16 2.26 -15.16
CA VAL A 16 -17.55 1.69 -16.45
C VAL A 16 -16.28 1.44 -17.23
N GLY A 17 -15.76 0.21 -17.18
CA GLY A 17 -14.55 -0.17 -17.89
C GLY A 17 -14.01 -1.54 -17.52
N ARG A 18 -13.27 -2.17 -18.44
CA ARG A 18 -12.49 -3.38 -18.12
C ARG A 18 -11.33 -3.01 -17.20
N ARG A 19 -11.12 -3.80 -16.15
CA ARG A 19 -9.95 -3.65 -15.27
C ARG A 19 -8.67 -3.66 -16.13
N PRO A 20 -7.75 -2.71 -15.95
CA PRO A 20 -6.49 -2.67 -16.68
C PRO A 20 -5.78 -4.03 -16.60
N ARG A 21 -5.51 -4.63 -17.76
CA ARG A 21 -4.70 -5.84 -17.87
C ARG A 21 -3.25 -5.40 -17.87
N GLY A 22 -2.44 -5.94 -16.97
CA GLY A 22 -1.01 -5.63 -16.88
C GLY A 22 -0.47 -5.58 -15.45
N ARG A 23 -1.30 -5.27 -14.44
CA ARG A 23 -0.87 -5.36 -13.04
C ARG A 23 -1.40 -6.65 -12.41
N PRO A 24 -0.51 -7.60 -12.04
CA PRO A 24 -0.90 -8.75 -11.25
C PRO A 24 -1.67 -8.29 -10.01
N ARG A 25 -2.71 -9.05 -9.62
CA ARG A 25 -3.33 -8.87 -8.31
C ARG A 25 -2.40 -9.45 -7.26
N THR A 26 -1.30 -8.76 -6.98
CA THR A 26 -0.50 -9.07 -5.80
C THR A 26 -1.41 -8.86 -4.60
N ARG A 27 -1.67 -9.92 -3.82
CA ARG A 27 -2.41 -9.73 -2.58
C ARG A 27 -1.56 -8.79 -1.74
N TRP A 28 -2.22 -7.85 -1.05
CA TRP A 28 -1.53 -6.88 -0.19
C TRP A 28 -0.52 -7.55 0.74
N ARG A 29 -0.90 -8.71 1.29
CA ARG A 29 -0.03 -9.55 2.13
C ARG A 29 1.24 -9.98 1.40
N ASP A 30 1.12 -10.52 0.19
CA ASP A 30 2.26 -11.01 -0.59
C ASP A 30 3.21 -9.86 -0.94
N TYR A 31 2.66 -8.69 -1.30
CA TYR A 31 3.45 -7.48 -1.56
C TYR A 31 4.24 -7.04 -0.33
N ILE A 32 3.60 -6.95 0.83
CA ILE A 32 4.26 -6.57 2.08
C ILE A 32 5.30 -7.62 2.51
N SER A 33 5.01 -8.91 2.32
CA SER A 33 5.96 -9.99 2.61
C SER A 33 7.22 -9.92 1.72
N THR A 34 7.07 -9.66 0.43
CA THR A 34 8.22 -9.42 -0.46
C THR A 34 9.02 -8.20 -0.02
N LEU A 35 8.34 -7.10 0.32
CA LEU A 35 9.00 -5.86 0.70
C LEU A 35 9.77 -5.99 2.02
N ALA A 36 9.20 -6.69 3.01
CA ALA A 36 9.85 -6.94 4.28
C ALA A 36 11.08 -7.86 4.12
N TRP A 37 11.00 -8.85 3.24
CA TRP A 37 12.17 -9.69 2.92
C TRP A 37 13.28 -8.89 2.24
N GLU A 38 12.97 -8.17 1.16
CA GLU A 38 13.98 -7.47 0.35
C GLU A 38 14.60 -6.26 1.05
N ARG A 39 13.83 -5.55 1.88
CA ARG A 39 14.27 -4.29 2.50
C ARG A 39 14.70 -4.43 3.95
N LEU A 40 14.16 -5.41 4.67
CA LEU A 40 14.39 -5.56 6.10
C LEU A 40 14.98 -6.94 6.46
N GLY A 41 15.08 -7.87 5.51
CA GLY A 41 15.57 -9.24 5.77
C GLY A 41 14.62 -10.08 6.65
N ILE A 42 13.37 -9.65 6.82
CA ILE A 42 12.42 -10.31 7.71
C ILE A 42 11.67 -11.41 6.94
N PRO A 43 11.76 -12.68 7.37
CA PRO A 43 11.04 -13.76 6.70
C PRO A 43 9.52 -13.65 6.93
N PRO A 44 8.69 -14.12 5.99
CA PRO A 44 7.23 -14.04 6.09
C PRO A 44 6.64 -14.71 7.34
N SER A 45 7.31 -15.73 7.89
CA SER A 45 6.93 -16.43 9.12
C SER A 45 7.08 -15.57 10.36
N GLU A 46 8.11 -14.73 10.42
CA GLU A 46 8.40 -13.84 11.56
C GLU A 46 7.67 -12.50 11.44
N LEU A 47 7.37 -12.07 10.22
CA LEU A 47 6.66 -10.81 9.94
C LEU A 47 5.34 -10.69 10.71
N VAL A 48 4.62 -11.78 10.93
CA VAL A 48 3.36 -11.78 11.71
C VAL A 48 3.60 -11.47 13.19
N ASN A 49 4.74 -11.89 13.74
CA ASN A 49 5.10 -11.65 15.13
C ASN A 49 5.64 -10.22 15.29
N VAL A 50 6.56 -9.81 14.41
CA VAL A 50 7.09 -8.44 14.37
C VAL A 50 5.96 -7.42 14.16
N ALA A 51 5.00 -7.71 13.28
CA ALA A 51 3.82 -6.85 13.06
C ALA A 51 2.96 -6.62 14.30
N ARG A 52 3.01 -7.51 15.29
CA ARG A 52 2.28 -7.36 16.55
C ARG A 52 3.04 -6.50 17.57
N GLU A 53 4.35 -6.35 17.40
CA GLU A 53 5.23 -5.66 18.35
C GLU A 53 5.54 -4.24 17.88
N ARG A 54 4.74 -3.27 18.34
CA ARG A 54 4.85 -1.86 17.92
C ARG A 54 6.21 -1.23 18.22
N GLU A 55 6.85 -1.62 19.32
CA GLU A 55 8.16 -1.11 19.74
C GLU A 55 9.30 -1.57 18.81
N VAL A 56 9.10 -2.67 18.08
CA VAL A 56 10.11 -3.22 17.15
C VAL A 56 10.12 -2.46 15.82
N TRP A 57 9.00 -1.83 15.44
CA TRP A 57 8.88 -1.15 14.15
C TRP A 57 9.68 0.15 14.05
N GLY A 58 9.80 0.91 15.13
CA GLY A 58 10.51 2.19 15.12
C GLY A 58 11.96 2.04 14.60
N PRO A 59 12.79 1.23 15.27
CA PRO A 59 14.16 0.97 14.83
C PRO A 59 14.26 0.32 13.45
N LEU A 60 13.34 -0.58 13.10
CA LEU A 60 13.32 -1.21 11.77
C LEU A 60 13.07 -0.23 10.63
N LEU A 61 12.22 0.77 10.85
CA LEU A 61 11.93 1.80 9.86
C LEU A 61 13.14 2.73 9.63
N GLU A 62 14.00 2.91 10.63
CA GLU A 62 15.25 3.68 10.51
C GLU A 62 16.31 2.96 9.66
N LEU A 63 16.24 1.62 9.53
CA LEU A 63 17.11 0.83 8.66
C LEU A 63 16.73 0.94 7.18
N LEU A 64 15.54 1.46 6.87
CA LEU A 64 15.12 1.63 5.48
C LEU A 64 15.92 2.74 4.81
N PRO A 65 16.30 2.57 3.53
CA PRO A 65 16.94 3.63 2.79
C PRO A 65 16.03 4.87 2.73
N PRO A 66 16.61 6.08 2.79
CA PRO A 66 15.85 7.31 2.72
C PRO A 66 14.98 7.33 1.46
N ARG A 67 13.77 7.85 1.61
CA ARG A 67 12.80 7.90 0.52
C ARG A 67 13.41 8.71 -0.62
N PRO A 68 13.44 8.20 -1.86
CA PRO A 68 13.95 8.97 -2.99
C PRO A 68 13.14 10.27 -3.12
N ASP A 69 13.84 11.39 -3.31
CA ASP A 69 13.19 12.68 -3.47
C ASP A 69 12.19 12.63 -4.63
N PRO A 70 10.97 13.18 -4.45
CA PRO A 70 10.07 13.38 -5.57
C PRO A 70 10.66 14.49 -6.45
N GLY A 71 11.38 14.08 -7.49
CA GLY A 71 11.85 14.97 -8.56
C GLY A 71 10.72 15.64 -9.31
#